data_AF-A0AA51L4R8-F1
#
_entry.id   AF-A0AA51L4R8-F1
#
_cell.length_a   1.000
_cell.length_b   1.000
_cell.length_c   1.000
_cell.angle_alpha   90.00
_cell.angle_beta   90.00
_cell.angle_gamma   90.00
#
_symmetry.space_group_name_H-M   'P 1'
#
loop_
_entity.id
_entity.type
_entity.pdbx_description
1 polymer ?
#
loop_
_entity_poly.entity_id
_entity_poly.type
_entity_poly.pdbx_seq_one_letter_code
_entity_poly.pdbx_strand_id
1 'polypeptide(L)'
;MFFGNEGSFDYPVFTEPIPLPPITEPFRMYRQNINPVIRVSSIDLIGATAASVIHIGSTCHVQLEARIKHIRQLGEEGKQAEKKEE
;
A
#
# COMPACT_ATOMS: atom_id res chain seq x y z
N MET A 1 17.04 1.32 6.85
CA MET A 1 17.58 0.63 8.04
C MET A 1 16.43 0.40 8.99
N PHE A 2 16.39 -0.77 9.66
CA PHE A 2 15.45 -1.09 10.73
C PHE A 2 16.21 -1.05 12.07
N PHE A 3 15.81 -0.17 12.99
CA PHE A 3 16.54 0.13 14.22
C PHE A 3 16.09 -0.66 15.46
N GLY A 4 15.09 -1.55 15.32
CA GLY A 4 14.63 -2.45 16.38
C GLY A 4 13.84 -1.80 17.52
N ASN A 5 13.81 -0.47 17.57
CA ASN A 5 13.02 0.34 18.51
C ASN A 5 11.84 1.06 17.81
N GLU A 6 11.47 0.65 16.60
CA GLU A 6 10.46 1.29 15.74
C GLU A 6 9.00 0.99 16.16
N GLY A 7 8.80 0.54 17.39
CA GLY A 7 7.53 0.09 17.99
C GLY A 7 6.97 -1.22 17.42
N SER A 8 5.86 -1.66 18.00
CA SER A 8 5.22 -2.94 17.66
C SER A 8 4.36 -2.83 16.39
N PHE A 9 4.32 -3.90 15.59
CA PHE A 9 3.45 -4.03 14.43
C PHE A 9 2.14 -4.79 14.75
N ASP A 10 1.87 -5.07 16.02
CA ASP A 10 0.73 -5.91 16.46
C ASP A 10 -0.62 -5.18 16.42
N TYR A 11 -0.71 -4.05 15.72
CA TYR A 11 -1.96 -3.30 15.58
C TYR A 11 -2.92 -4.02 14.60
N PRO A 12 -4.21 -4.18 14.96
CA PRO A 12 -5.21 -4.82 14.09
C PRO A 12 -5.30 -4.21 12.68
N VAL A 13 -4.97 -2.93 12.54
CA VAL A 13 -4.96 -2.21 11.27
C VAL A 13 -4.02 -2.84 10.21
N PHE A 14 -3.00 -3.61 10.63
CA PHE A 14 -2.09 -4.31 9.74
C PHE A 14 -2.59 -5.70 9.30
N THR A 15 -3.60 -6.25 9.98
CA THR A 15 -4.09 -7.63 9.74
C THR A 15 -5.57 -7.71 9.40
N GLU A 16 -6.36 -6.67 9.69
CA GLU A 16 -7.80 -6.63 9.45
C GLU A 16 -8.12 -6.74 7.95
N PRO A 17 -9.00 -7.65 7.50
CA PRO A 17 -9.34 -7.78 6.09
C PRO A 17 -10.03 -6.51 5.55
N ILE A 18 -9.67 -6.10 4.33
CA ILE A 18 -10.37 -4.99 3.66
C ILE A 18 -11.76 -5.46 3.24
N PRO A 19 -12.85 -4.84 3.73
CA PRO A 19 -14.20 -5.24 3.32
C PRO A 19 -14.39 -4.90 1.85
N LEU A 20 -14.53 -5.94 1.00
CA LEU A 20 -14.85 -5.79 -0.40
C LEU A 20 -16.38 -5.92 -0.58
N PRO A 21 -17.06 -4.94 -1.18
CA PRO A 21 -18.48 -5.09 -1.48
C PRO A 21 -18.68 -6.23 -2.49
N PRO A 22 -19.74 -7.04 -2.34
CA PRO A 22 -20.04 -8.09 -3.32
C PRO A 22 -20.37 -7.44 -4.67
N ILE A 23 -19.72 -7.93 -5.74
CA ILE A 23 -20.07 -7.54 -7.11
C ILE A 23 -21.39 -8.23 -7.44
N THR A 24 -22.46 -7.45 -7.61
CA THR A 24 -23.81 -7.99 -7.86
C THR A 24 -24.24 -7.86 -9.31
N GLU A 25 -23.61 -6.95 -10.06
CA GLU A 25 -23.94 -6.70 -11.44
C GLU A 25 -23.18 -7.65 -12.38
N PRO A 26 -23.85 -8.25 -13.37
CA PRO A 26 -23.17 -8.99 -14.42
C PRO A 26 -22.40 -8.02 -15.33
N PHE A 27 -21.09 -7.87 -15.10
CA PHE A 27 -20.21 -7.09 -15.96
C PHE A 27 -19.59 -7.98 -17.07
N ARG A 28 -19.89 -7.67 -18.34
CA ARG A 28 -19.26 -8.32 -19.50
C ARG A 28 -18.44 -7.30 -20.26
N MET A 29 -17.12 -7.46 -20.25
CA MET A 29 -16.20 -6.65 -21.04
C MET A 29 -15.58 -7.52 -22.14
N TYR A 30 -15.65 -7.04 -23.38
CA TYR A 30 -14.90 -7.61 -24.49
C TYR A 30 -13.81 -6.61 -24.91
N ARG A 31 -12.55 -7.04 -24.93
CA ARG A 31 -11.43 -6.25 -25.47
C ARG A 31 -10.85 -6.99 -26.67
N GLN A 32 -10.72 -6.28 -27.78
CA GLN A 32 -9.94 -6.73 -28.93
C GLN A 32 -8.68 -5.87 -29.05
N ASN A 33 -7.52 -6.44 -28.73
CA ASN A 33 -6.24 -5.79 -28.99
C ASN A 33 -5.79 -6.15 -30.40
N ILE A 34 -6.01 -5.23 -31.35
CA ILE A 34 -5.66 -5.40 -32.77
C ILE A 34 -4.15 -5.68 -32.94
N ASN A 35 -3.32 -5.16 -32.05
CA ASN A 35 -1.92 -5.55 -31.90
C ASN A 35 -1.64 -5.86 -30.42
N PRO A 36 -1.55 -7.15 -30.02
CA PRO A 36 -1.39 -7.53 -28.62
C PRO A 36 0.06 -7.40 -28.11
N VAL A 37 0.99 -6.96 -28.96
CA VAL A 37 2.42 -6.90 -28.61
C VAL A 37 2.75 -5.55 -28.00
N ILE A 38 3.00 -5.57 -26.69
CA ILE A 38 3.63 -4.44 -25.99
C ILE A 38 5.14 -4.55 -26.23
N ARG A 39 5.70 -3.67 -27.07
CA ARG A 39 7.15 -3.59 -27.34
C ARG A 39 7.70 -2.29 -26.79
N VAL A 40 8.46 -2.37 -25.70
CA VAL A 40 9.12 -1.23 -25.07
C VAL A 40 10.62 -1.43 -25.20
N SER A 41 11.34 -0.44 -25.74
CA SER A 41 12.80 -0.55 -25.97
C SER A 41 13.60 -0.38 -24.68
N SER A 42 13.19 0.55 -23.82
CA SER A 42 13.83 0.82 -22.53
C SER A 42 12.81 1.45 -21.60
N ILE A 43 12.92 1.13 -20.31
CA ILE A 43 12.14 1.75 -19.24
C ILE A 43 13.16 2.32 -18.27
N ASP A 44 13.09 3.63 -18.05
CA ASP A 44 13.92 4.31 -17.07
C ASP A 44 13.04 4.67 -15.86
N LEU A 45 13.39 4.11 -14.70
CA LEU A 45 12.63 4.29 -13.47
C LEU A 45 13.47 5.07 -12.46
N ILE A 46 13.12 6.35 -12.31
CA ILE A 46 13.83 7.30 -11.43
C ILE A 46 13.55 7.00 -9.94
N GLY A 47 12.44 6.31 -9.63
CA GLY A 47 12.17 5.84 -8.27
C GLY A 47 10.80 5.17 -8.12
N ALA A 48 10.71 4.32 -7.10
CA ALA A 48 9.50 3.65 -6.63
C ALA A 48 9.40 3.85 -5.11
N THR A 49 8.19 4.09 -4.60
CA THR A 49 7.96 4.29 -3.16
C THR A 49 7.77 2.95 -2.44
N ALA A 50 7.78 2.96 -1.10
CA ALA A 50 7.74 1.76 -0.25
C ALA A 50 6.55 0.82 -0.51
N ALA A 51 5.45 1.31 -1.08
CA ALA A 51 4.27 0.51 -1.41
C ALA A 51 3.76 0.82 -2.82
N SER A 52 4.63 0.62 -3.81
CA SER A 52 4.31 0.83 -5.23
C SER A 52 4.46 -0.46 -6.03
N VAL A 53 3.62 -0.59 -7.07
CA VAL A 53 3.62 -1.74 -7.99
C VAL A 53 3.67 -1.21 -9.41
N ILE A 54 4.68 -1.62 -10.17
CA ILE A 54 4.82 -1.28 -11.58
C ILE A 54 4.40 -2.50 -12.39
N HIS A 55 3.30 -2.35 -13.13
CA HIS A 55 2.76 -3.41 -13.98
C HIS A 55 3.02 -3.10 -15.45
N ILE A 56 3.75 -3.97 -16.15
CA ILE A 56 4.04 -3.85 -17.59
C ILE A 56 3.58 -5.14 -18.25
N GLY A 57 2.50 -5.09 -19.02
CA GLY A 57 1.95 -6.27 -19.67
C GLY A 57 0.44 -6.22 -19.84
N SER A 58 -0.11 -7.30 -20.39
CA SER A 58 -1.55 -7.51 -20.49
C SER A 58 -1.99 -8.51 -19.43
N THR A 59 -2.90 -8.11 -18.55
CA THR A 59 -3.45 -8.97 -17.50
C THR A 59 -4.97 -8.89 -17.49
N CYS A 60 -5.63 -10.02 -17.23
CA CYS A 60 -7.09 -10.10 -17.22
C CYS A 60 -7.70 -9.56 -15.92
N HIS A 61 -7.15 -9.97 -14.78
CA HIS A 61 -7.57 -9.51 -13.45
C HIS A 61 -6.34 -9.19 -12.62
N VAL A 62 -6.33 -8.02 -11.98
CA VAL A 62 -5.27 -7.59 -11.07
C VAL A 62 -5.94 -7.10 -9.80
N GLN A 63 -5.53 -7.66 -8.67
CA GLN A 63 -5.91 -7.20 -7.34
C GLN A 63 -4.63 -6.82 -6.59
N LEU A 64 -4.57 -5.58 -6.09
CA LEU A 64 -3.42 -5.05 -5.38
C LEU A 64 -3.88 -4.51 -4.03
N GLU A 65 -3.08 -4.77 -3.01
CA GLU A 65 -3.30 -4.26 -1.66
C GLU A 65 -2.04 -3.56 -1.18
N ALA A 66 -2.20 -2.32 -0.69
CA ALA A 66 -1.14 -1.56 -0.06
C ALA A 66 -1.66 -0.96 1.25
N ARG A 67 -0.96 -1.23 2.36
CA ARG A 67 -1.26 -0.65 3.68
C ARG A 67 -0.14 0.30 4.08
N ILE A 68 -0.38 1.59 3.93
CA ILE A 68 0.55 2.64 4.38
C ILE A 68 -0.05 3.31 5.61
N LYS A 69 0.67 3.28 6.73
CA LYS A 69 0.28 3.94 7.98
C LYS A 69 1.45 4.76 8.49
N HIS A 70 1.26 6.06 8.62
CA HIS A 70 2.22 6.93 9.29
C HIS A 70 1.92 6.90 10.78
N ILE A 71 2.66 6.07 11.53
CA ILE A 71 2.52 5.96 12.99
C ILE A 71 3.55 6.86 13.65
N ARG A 72 3.08 7.79 14.48
CA ARG A 72 3.96 8.59 15.34
C ARG A 72 3.94 8.02 16.75
N GLN A 73 5.11 7.59 17.23
CA GLN A 73 5.29 7.22 18.63
C GLN A 73 5.69 8.47 19.40
N LEU A 74 4.87 8.86 20.37
CA LEU A 74 5.18 9.94 21.30
C LEU A 74 5.78 9.29 22.55
N GLY A 75 7.06 9.58 22.81
CA GLY A 75 7.74 9.12 24.03
C GLY A 75 7.19 9.77 25.29
N GLU A 76 7.48 9.18 26.45
CA GLU A 76 7.05 9.68 27.77
C GLU A 76 7.59 11.07 28.12
N GLU A 77 8.58 11.58 27.39
CA GLU A 77 9.11 12.94 27.56
C GLU A 77 8.02 14.02 27.40
N GLY A 78 6.96 13.75 26.62
CA GLY A 78 5.80 14.64 26.50
C GLY A 78 4.86 14.65 27.71
N LYS A 79 4.92 13.64 28.60
CA LYS A 79 4.07 13.55 29.80
C LYS A 79 4.71 14.19 31.04
N GLN A 80 6.02 14.43 31.03
CA GLN A 80 6.72 15.05 32.17
C GLN A 80 6.61 16.57 32.18
N ALA A 81 6.24 17.20 31.07
CA ALA A 81 6.04 18.65 31.00
C ALA A 81 4.75 19.13 31.70
N GLU A 82 3.75 18.25 31.86
CA GLU A 82 2.44 18.61 32.44
C GLU A 82 2.33 18.27 33.95
N LYS A 83 3.27 17.51 34.50
CA LYS A 83 3.27 17.09 35.93
C LYS A 83 4.20 17.91 36.84
N LYS A 84 4.77 19.03 36.38
CA LYS A 84 5.65 19.90 37.19
C LYS A 84 4.99 21.20 37.65
N GLU A 85 3.70 21.38 37.41
CA GLU A 85 2.90 22.50 37.94
C GLU A 85 1.84 21.97 38.94
N GLU A 86 2.29 21.42 40.07
CA GLU A 86 1.49 21.35 41.31
C GLU A 86 2.40 21.28 42.55
#